data_AF-A0AAD4Q7U9-F1
#
_entry.id   AF-A0AAD4Q7U9-F1
#
_cell.length_a   1.000
_cell.length_b   1.000
_cell.length_c   1.000
_cell.angle_alpha   90.00
_cell.angle_beta   90.00
_cell.angle_gamma   90.00
#
_symmetry.space_group_name_H-M   'P 1'
#
loop_
_entity.id
_entity.type
_entity.pdbx_description
1 polymer ?
#
loop_
_entity_poly.entity_id
_entity_poly.type
_entity_poly.pdbx_seq_one_letter_code
_entity_poly.pdbx_strand_id
1 'polypeptide(L)'
;IQWASSLLQDVYDFITLYLKSHAVSCPTSIPVFQFVTCGLAMTKILGTTPRQKEVYLVEELIQPDHDGPWRKYINNNSSCPCYFKDMENYHRSEFLAFCQHVQYWRTCCLVFTSDFQGESHKLCPVCLSHFTISDLGRKLFSKGNVQSTHHDFEREHKCNVFCKFFKVPT
;
A
#
# COMPACT_ATOMS: atom_id res chain seq x y z
N ILE A 1 0.98 4.85 9.24
CA ILE A 1 1.07 3.37 9.12
C ILE A 1 -0.23 2.72 9.47
N GLN A 2 -0.80 3.03 10.65
CA GLN A 2 -2.14 2.57 11.03
C GLN A 2 -3.16 2.69 9.89
N TRP A 3 -3.24 3.84 9.23
CA TRP A 3 -4.14 4.02 8.09
C TRP A 3 -3.92 3.06 6.91
N ALA A 4 -2.69 2.80 6.48
CA ALA A 4 -2.46 1.88 5.37
C ALA A 4 -2.61 0.42 5.78
N SER A 5 -2.26 0.07 7.02
CA SER A 5 -2.59 -1.23 7.59
C SER A 5 -4.10 -1.45 7.59
N SER A 6 -4.89 -0.44 7.99
CA SER A 6 -6.36 -0.49 7.95
C SER A 6 -6.90 -0.57 6.52
N LEU A 7 -6.35 0.19 5.57
CA LEU A 7 -6.76 0.12 4.16
C LEU A 7 -6.42 -1.23 3.53
N LEU A 8 -5.28 -1.84 3.88
CA LEU A 8 -4.93 -3.18 3.40
C LEU A 8 -5.83 -4.24 4.04
N GLN A 9 -6.13 -4.11 5.33
CA GLN A 9 -7.08 -4.98 6.01
C GLN A 9 -8.48 -4.89 5.38
N ASP A 10 -8.93 -3.69 5.02
CA ASP A 10 -10.22 -3.48 4.35
C ASP A 10 -10.31 -4.22 3.00
N VAL A 11 -9.19 -4.36 2.28
CA VAL A 11 -9.11 -5.18 1.06
C VAL A 11 -9.28 -6.66 1.38
N TYR A 12 -8.60 -7.17 2.41
CA TYR A 12 -8.75 -8.58 2.82
C TYR A 12 -10.16 -8.90 3.34
N ASP A 13 -10.78 -7.96 4.05
CA ASP A 13 -12.17 -8.08 4.50
C ASP A 13 -13.12 -8.12 3.30
N PHE A 14 -12.90 -7.25 2.29
CA PHE A 14 -13.64 -7.26 1.03
C PHE A 14 -13.52 -8.61 0.31
N ILE A 15 -12.30 -9.13 0.14
CA ILE A 15 -12.05 -10.45 -0.47
C ILE A 15 -12.84 -11.53 0.26
N THR A 16 -12.72 -11.58 1.59
CA THR A 16 -13.37 -12.59 2.43
C THR A 16 -14.89 -12.55 2.28
N LEU A 17 -15.47 -11.35 2.31
CA LEU A 17 -16.91 -11.14 2.12
C LEU A 17 -17.37 -11.53 0.72
N TYR A 18 -16.60 -11.19 -0.32
CA TYR A 18 -16.94 -11.53 -1.71
C TYR A 18 -16.95 -13.05 -1.93
N LEU A 19 -15.88 -13.75 -1.50
CA LEU A 19 -15.78 -15.20 -1.65
C LEU A 19 -16.90 -15.93 -0.89
N LYS A 20 -17.21 -15.48 0.33
CA LYS A 20 -18.29 -16.05 1.16
C LYS A 20 -19.67 -15.81 0.55
N SER A 21 -19.97 -14.60 0.09
CA SER A 21 -21.29 -14.23 -0.44
C SER A 21 -21.61 -14.90 -1.77
N HIS A 22 -20.60 -15.18 -2.59
CA HIS A 22 -20.77 -15.81 -3.90
C HIS A 22 -20.55 -17.34 -3.86
N ALA A 23 -20.13 -17.90 -2.73
CA ALA A 23 -19.76 -19.30 -2.58
C ALA A 23 -18.74 -19.77 -3.64
N VAL A 24 -17.74 -18.92 -3.93
CA VAL A 24 -16.67 -19.19 -4.90
C VAL A 24 -15.30 -19.20 -4.24
N SER A 25 -14.34 -19.86 -4.86
CA SER A 25 -12.92 -19.73 -4.56
C SER A 25 -12.22 -18.89 -5.63
N CYS A 26 -11.17 -18.17 -5.23
CA CYS A 26 -10.33 -17.48 -6.21
C CYS A 26 -9.53 -18.53 -6.99
N PRO A 27 -9.55 -18.50 -8.34
CA PRO A 27 -8.80 -19.46 -9.16
C PRO A 27 -7.28 -19.21 -9.09
N THR A 28 -6.87 -18.07 -8.55
CA THR A 28 -5.48 -17.67 -8.39
C THR A 28 -5.16 -17.52 -6.90
N SER A 29 -3.90 -17.76 -6.51
CA SER A 29 -3.47 -17.57 -5.12
C SER A 29 -3.56 -16.10 -4.72
N ILE A 30 -4.09 -15.80 -3.53
CA ILE A 30 -4.18 -14.43 -3.02
C ILE A 30 -2.94 -14.16 -2.17
N PRO A 31 -2.03 -13.25 -2.59
CA PRO A 31 -0.89 -12.89 -1.78
C PRO A 31 -1.31 -12.28 -0.44
N VAL A 32 -0.63 -12.69 0.62
CA VAL A 32 -0.80 -12.12 1.96
C VAL A 32 0.34 -11.15 2.22
N PHE A 33 -0.01 -9.89 2.48
CA PHE A 33 0.88 -8.79 2.79
C PHE A 33 0.51 -8.16 4.13
N GLN A 34 1.51 -7.65 4.82
CA GLN A 34 1.34 -6.79 5.98
C GLN A 34 2.36 -5.66 5.93
N PHE A 35 2.00 -4.48 6.44
CA PHE A 35 3.00 -3.44 6.69
C PHE A 35 3.85 -3.83 7.90
N VAL A 36 5.15 -3.59 7.82
CA VAL A 36 6.05 -3.82 8.94
C VAL A 36 5.73 -2.88 10.10
N THR A 37 6.10 -3.31 11.31
CA THR A 37 5.91 -2.47 12.49
C THR A 37 6.87 -1.27 12.43
N CYS A 38 6.43 -0.10 12.90
CA CYS A 38 7.33 1.01 13.14
C CYS A 38 7.10 1.63 14.52
N GLY A 39 8.08 2.38 15.00
CA GLY A 39 7.96 3.30 16.12
C GLY A 39 8.60 4.65 15.83
N LEU A 40 8.35 5.59 16.74
CA LEU A 40 9.06 6.85 16.80
C LEU A 40 10.14 6.75 17.90
N ALA A 41 11.41 6.87 17.53
CA ALA A 41 12.50 6.97 18.49
C ALA A 41 12.86 8.45 18.69
N MET A 42 13.02 8.87 19.94
CA MET A 42 13.39 10.25 20.27
C MET A 42 14.65 10.25 21.13
N THR A 43 15.61 11.10 20.81
CA THR A 43 16.83 11.21 21.63
C THR A 43 16.49 11.81 23.00
N LYS A 44 17.11 11.24 24.04
CA LYS A 44 16.96 11.70 25.42
C LYS A 44 18.27 12.33 25.89
N ILE A 45 18.49 13.59 25.54
CA ILE A 45 19.64 14.37 26.00
C ILE A 45 19.19 15.22 27.19
N LEU A 46 19.81 15.02 28.36
CA LEU A 46 19.52 15.82 29.57
C LEU A 46 19.81 17.31 29.30
N GLY A 47 18.90 18.19 29.73
CA GLY A 47 19.05 19.64 29.56
C GLY A 47 18.64 20.20 28.19
N THR A 48 18.16 19.37 27.25
CA THR A 48 17.67 19.84 25.94
C THR A 48 16.17 20.15 25.93
N THR A 49 15.81 21.23 25.25
CA THR A 49 14.40 21.59 25.00
C THR A 49 13.75 20.63 23.99
N PRO A 50 12.41 20.50 23.94
CA PRO A 50 11.74 19.62 22.97
C PRO A 50 12.12 19.86 21.50
N ARG A 51 12.52 21.09 21.13
CA ARG A 51 12.97 21.45 19.76
C ARG A 51 14.37 20.94 19.41
N GLN A 52 15.16 20.52 20.40
CA GLN A 52 16.51 20.02 20.24
C GLN A 52 16.57 18.48 20.25
N LYS A 53 15.42 17.82 20.45
CA LYS A 53 15.34 16.37 20.36
C LYS A 53 15.31 15.95 18.90
N GLU A 54 16.15 15.00 18.57
CA GLU A 54 16.12 14.35 17.28
C GLU A 54 15.04 13.26 17.33
N VAL A 55 14.30 13.15 16.24
CA VAL A 55 13.19 12.23 16.10
C VAL A 55 13.45 11.36 14.88
N TYR A 56 13.46 10.05 15.10
CA TYR A 56 13.74 9.05 14.11
C TYR A 56 12.52 8.16 13.92
N LEU A 57 12.21 7.81 12.68
CA LEU A 57 11.33 6.69 12.38
C LEU A 57 12.18 5.42 12.46
N VAL A 58 11.75 4.46 13.27
CA VAL A 58 12.38 3.13 13.37
C VAL A 58 11.41 2.09 12.88
N GLU A 59 11.89 1.14 12.09
CA GLU A 59 11.07 0.12 11.42
C GLU A 59 11.58 -1.26 11.78
N GLU A 60 10.71 -2.25 11.78
CA GLU A 60 11.10 -3.66 11.86
C GLU A 60 12.06 -3.97 10.71
N LEU A 61 13.22 -4.52 11.06
CA LEU A 61 14.23 -4.91 10.10
C LEU A 61 13.72 -6.08 9.27
N ILE A 62 13.64 -5.87 7.96
CA ILE A 62 13.40 -6.94 7.00
C ILE A 62 14.75 -7.62 6.71
N GLN A 63 14.81 -8.94 6.88
CA GLN A 63 16.06 -9.70 6.79
C GLN A 63 16.21 -10.34 5.41
N PRO A 64 17.18 -9.93 4.56
CA PRO A 64 17.24 -10.41 3.18
C PRO A 64 17.39 -11.92 3.03
N ASP A 65 18.07 -12.57 3.98
CA ASP A 65 18.30 -14.02 3.98
C ASP A 65 17.02 -14.84 4.23
N HIS A 66 16.02 -14.23 4.87
CA HIS A 66 14.76 -14.87 5.23
C HIS A 66 13.57 -14.34 4.40
N ASP A 67 13.50 -13.02 4.24
CA ASP A 67 12.36 -12.30 3.67
C ASP A 67 12.51 -12.07 2.14
N GLY A 68 13.75 -12.12 1.64
CA GLY A 68 14.12 -12.06 0.22
C GLY A 68 14.74 -10.71 -0.20
N PRO A 69 14.96 -10.44 -1.49
CA PRO A 69 15.48 -9.16 -1.91
C PRO A 69 14.38 -8.07 -1.87
N TRP A 70 14.77 -6.86 -1.49
CA TRP A 70 13.90 -5.68 -1.56
C TRP A 70 13.41 -5.43 -3.00
N ARG A 71 12.11 -5.11 -3.14
CA ARG A 71 11.48 -4.82 -4.42
C ARG A 71 10.52 -3.66 -4.30
N LYS A 72 10.36 -2.93 -5.42
CA LYS A 72 9.35 -1.90 -5.59
C LYS A 72 8.28 -2.39 -6.55
N TYR A 73 7.10 -2.70 -6.03
CA TYR A 73 5.98 -3.25 -6.79
C TYR A 73 5.16 -2.19 -7.52
N ILE A 74 5.01 -1.00 -6.94
CA ILE A 74 4.28 0.14 -7.53
C ILE A 74 5.07 1.41 -7.23
N ASN A 75 5.09 2.37 -8.15
CA ASN A 75 5.68 3.68 -7.92
C ASN A 75 4.67 4.67 -7.36
N ASN A 76 5.09 5.57 -6.48
CA ASN A 76 4.22 6.63 -5.95
C ASN A 76 3.59 7.55 -7.03
N ASN A 77 4.18 7.61 -8.22
CA ASN A 77 3.72 8.42 -9.34
C ASN A 77 2.91 7.63 -10.40
N SER A 78 2.53 6.38 -10.11
CA SER A 78 1.79 5.52 -11.05
C SER A 78 0.83 4.59 -10.31
N SER A 79 -0.33 4.33 -10.91
CA SER A 79 -1.26 3.28 -10.44
C SER A 79 -1.02 1.92 -11.12
N CYS A 80 0.03 1.83 -11.96
CA CYS A 80 0.40 0.61 -12.66
C CYS A 80 1.48 -0.17 -11.87
N PRO A 81 1.42 -1.52 -11.89
CA PRO A 81 2.50 -2.35 -11.40
C PRO A 81 3.83 -2.08 -12.11
N CYS A 82 4.93 -2.16 -11.37
CA CYS A 82 6.27 -2.27 -11.94
C CYS A 82 6.41 -3.57 -12.75
N TYR A 83 7.24 -3.52 -13.79
CA TYR A 83 7.54 -4.69 -14.60
C TYR A 83 8.46 -5.66 -13.85
N PHE A 84 8.09 -6.94 -13.84
CA PHE A 84 8.90 -8.04 -13.34
C PHE A 84 9.00 -9.14 -14.39
N LYS A 85 10.21 -9.69 -14.58
CA LYS A 85 10.42 -10.91 -15.38
C LYS A 85 9.96 -12.16 -14.64
N ASP A 86 10.07 -12.13 -13.32
CA ASP A 86 9.64 -13.19 -12.44
C ASP A 86 8.12 -13.14 -12.26
N MET A 87 7.45 -14.26 -12.55
CA MET A 87 5.98 -14.33 -12.56
C MET A 87 5.39 -14.19 -11.16
N GLU A 88 6.11 -14.62 -10.12
CA GLU A 88 5.62 -14.51 -8.73
C GLU A 88 5.61 -13.03 -8.28
N ASN A 89 6.65 -12.28 -8.59
CA ASN A 89 6.70 -10.85 -8.29
C ASN A 89 5.74 -10.02 -9.16
N TYR A 90 5.52 -10.44 -10.41
CA TYR A 90 4.47 -9.84 -11.25
C TYR A 90 3.07 -10.12 -10.67
N HIS A 91 2.80 -11.33 -10.22
CA HIS A 91 1.55 -11.70 -9.55
C HIS A 91 1.30 -10.89 -8.28
N ARG A 92 2.34 -10.71 -7.46
CA ARG A 92 2.31 -9.82 -6.28
C ARG A 92 2.02 -8.37 -6.66
N SER A 93 2.65 -7.86 -7.72
CA SER A 93 2.44 -6.47 -8.15
C SER A 93 1.04 -6.24 -8.71
N GLU A 94 0.46 -7.23 -9.42
CA GLU A 94 -0.95 -7.21 -9.83
C GLU A 94 -1.89 -7.21 -8.62
N PHE A 95 -1.64 -8.06 -7.62
CA PHE A 95 -2.45 -8.05 -6.39
C PHE A 95 -2.41 -6.68 -5.69
N LEU A 96 -1.23 -6.08 -5.58
CA LEU A 96 -1.08 -4.77 -4.95
C LEU A 96 -1.78 -3.65 -5.75
N ALA A 97 -1.78 -3.71 -7.08
CA ALA A 97 -2.55 -2.76 -7.90
C ALA A 97 -4.06 -2.94 -7.71
N PHE A 98 -4.52 -4.18 -7.55
CA PHE A 98 -5.89 -4.47 -7.17
C PHE A 98 -6.24 -3.90 -5.78
N CYS A 99 -5.32 -3.97 -4.80
CA CYS A 99 -5.51 -3.31 -3.50
C CYS A 99 -5.74 -1.81 -3.67
N GLN A 100 -4.98 -1.12 -4.54
CA GLN A 100 -5.20 0.31 -4.81
C GLN A 100 -6.62 0.56 -5.30
N HIS A 101 -7.09 -0.27 -6.23
CA HIS A 101 -8.40 -0.11 -6.84
C HIS A 101 -9.53 -0.32 -5.83
N VAL A 102 -9.48 -1.39 -5.03
CA VAL A 102 -10.47 -1.63 -3.98
C VAL A 102 -10.48 -0.48 -2.98
N GLN A 103 -9.32 0.00 -2.54
CA GLN A 103 -9.22 1.12 -1.60
C GLN A 103 -9.82 2.41 -2.19
N TYR A 104 -9.46 2.75 -3.42
CA TYR A 104 -9.99 3.92 -4.13
C TYR A 104 -11.52 3.84 -4.20
N TRP A 105 -12.07 2.73 -4.68
CA TRP A 105 -13.51 2.55 -4.80
C TRP A 105 -14.23 2.55 -3.44
N ARG A 106 -13.79 1.75 -2.46
CA ARG A 106 -14.46 1.59 -1.17
C ARG A 106 -14.41 2.85 -0.31
N THR A 107 -13.46 3.74 -0.59
CA THR A 107 -13.35 5.04 0.06
C THR A 107 -14.05 6.15 -0.73
N CYS A 108 -14.91 5.81 -1.69
CA CYS A 108 -15.61 6.78 -2.54
C CYS A 108 -14.63 7.72 -3.27
N CYS A 109 -13.57 7.14 -3.84
CA CYS A 109 -12.51 7.83 -4.55
C CYS A 109 -11.67 8.77 -3.66
N LEU A 110 -11.72 8.64 -2.33
CA LEU A 110 -10.99 9.54 -1.42
C LEU A 110 -9.55 9.13 -1.19
N VAL A 111 -9.22 7.84 -1.21
CA VAL A 111 -7.86 7.40 -0.89
C VAL A 111 -7.53 5.98 -1.36
N PHE A 112 -6.28 5.80 -1.78
CA PHE A 112 -5.63 4.51 -1.90
C PHE A 112 -4.15 4.62 -1.53
N THR A 113 -3.56 3.51 -1.13
CA THR A 113 -2.12 3.41 -0.85
C THR A 113 -1.35 3.21 -2.15
N SER A 114 -0.22 3.88 -2.33
CA SER A 114 0.68 3.64 -3.47
C SER A 114 2.08 3.29 -2.99
N ASP A 115 3.05 3.29 -3.91
CA ASP A 115 4.47 3.13 -3.60
C ASP A 115 4.80 1.82 -2.88
N PHE A 116 4.03 0.76 -3.14
CA PHE A 116 4.24 -0.53 -2.48
C PHE A 116 5.63 -1.06 -2.76
N GLN A 117 6.43 -1.21 -1.70
CA GLN A 117 7.78 -1.77 -1.74
C GLN A 117 8.07 -2.51 -0.44
N GLY A 118 8.99 -3.46 -0.52
CA GLY A 118 9.31 -4.38 0.56
C GLY A 118 9.68 -5.74 -0.01
N GLU A 119 9.41 -6.78 0.76
CA GLU A 119 9.87 -8.13 0.48
C GLU A 119 8.72 -9.11 0.66
N SER A 120 8.47 -9.95 -0.36
CA SER A 120 7.55 -11.11 -0.40
C SER A 120 6.17 -10.94 0.27
N HIS A 121 6.11 -10.80 1.60
CA HIS A 121 4.92 -10.65 2.45
C HIS A 121 4.93 -9.42 3.37
N LYS A 122 6.04 -8.68 3.46
CA LYS A 122 6.24 -7.51 4.31
C LYS A 122 6.40 -6.27 3.45
N LEU A 123 5.53 -5.29 3.67
CA LEU A 123 5.58 -3.98 3.03
C LEU A 123 6.21 -2.98 3.98
N CYS A 124 7.14 -2.18 3.46
CA CYS A 124 7.75 -1.13 4.24
C CYS A 124 6.76 0.03 4.47
N PRO A 125 6.83 0.76 5.60
CA PRO A 125 5.88 1.79 5.97
C PRO A 125 6.23 3.19 5.45
N VAL A 126 7.48 3.46 5.03
CA VAL A 126 7.85 4.74 4.37
C VAL A 126 7.11 4.99 3.04
N CYS A 127 6.38 3.98 2.56
CA CYS A 127 5.57 3.94 1.34
C CYS A 127 4.23 4.69 1.43
N LEU A 128 3.95 5.39 2.53
CA LEU A 128 2.67 6.09 2.76
C LEU A 128 2.49 7.37 1.93
N SER A 129 3.13 7.43 0.76
CA SER A 129 3.16 8.59 -0.11
C SER A 129 1.86 8.81 -0.87
N HIS A 130 0.75 8.17 -0.50
CA HIS A 130 -0.52 8.49 -1.12
C HIS A 130 -1.69 8.34 -0.15
N PHE A 131 -2.26 9.49 0.20
CA PHE A 131 -3.61 9.62 0.71
C PHE A 131 -4.16 10.91 0.12
N THR A 132 -5.02 10.78 -0.86
CA THR A 132 -5.44 11.89 -1.72
C THR A 132 -6.84 12.31 -1.39
N ILE A 133 -6.99 12.83 -0.18
CA ILE A 133 -8.22 13.53 0.17
C ILE A 133 -8.16 14.89 -0.51
N SER A 134 -8.93 15.07 -1.58
CA SER A 134 -9.09 16.34 -2.29
C SER A 134 -9.40 17.50 -1.34
N ASP A 135 -10.07 17.21 -0.22
CA ASP A 135 -10.63 18.24 0.68
C ASP A 135 -10.13 18.23 2.14
N LEU A 136 -9.48 17.16 2.66
CA LEU A 136 -9.02 17.15 4.08
C LEU A 136 -7.68 17.85 4.32
N GLY A 137 -7.03 18.36 3.27
CA GLY A 137 -5.86 19.23 3.40
C GLY A 137 -4.59 18.63 2.79
N ARG A 138 -4.01 19.39 1.85
CA ARG A 138 -2.79 19.09 1.08
C ARG A 138 -1.52 18.78 1.91
N LYS A 139 -1.59 18.84 3.24
CA LYS A 139 -0.44 18.74 4.16
C LYS A 139 -0.46 17.50 5.06
N LEU A 140 -1.51 16.68 5.03
CA LEU A 140 -1.65 15.53 5.95
C LEU A 140 -0.60 14.43 5.72
N PHE A 141 -0.13 14.25 4.49
CA PHE A 141 0.67 13.07 4.10
C PHE A 141 2.05 13.42 3.52
N SER A 142 2.57 14.58 3.94
CA SER A 142 3.92 15.07 3.59
C SER A 142 4.17 15.18 2.07
N LYS A 143 5.44 15.35 1.67
CA LYS A 143 5.87 15.57 0.28
C LYS A 143 5.69 14.37 -0.65
N GLY A 144 5.49 13.17 -0.10
CA GLY A 144 5.27 11.97 -0.88
C GLY A 144 3.95 12.00 -1.67
N ASN A 145 2.98 12.81 -1.22
CA ASN A 145 1.63 12.87 -1.79
C ASN A 145 1.60 13.47 -3.21
N VAL A 146 1.59 12.62 -4.24
CA VAL A 146 1.56 13.00 -5.66
C VAL A 146 0.12 13.14 -6.16
N GLN A 147 -0.47 14.33 -6.08
CA GLN A 147 -1.89 14.54 -6.44
C GLN A 147 -2.27 14.10 -7.86
N SER A 148 -1.36 14.21 -8.83
CA SER A 148 -1.64 13.82 -10.22
C SER A 148 -1.99 12.34 -10.34
N THR A 149 -1.33 11.46 -9.59
CA THR A 149 -1.59 10.01 -9.64
C THR A 149 -2.98 9.63 -9.13
N HIS A 150 -3.57 10.44 -8.25
CA HIS A 150 -4.97 10.25 -7.84
C HIS A 150 -5.94 10.75 -8.88
N HIS A 151 -5.75 11.99 -9.33
CA HIS A 151 -6.59 12.61 -10.36
C HIS A 151 -6.63 11.74 -11.63
N ASP A 152 -5.51 11.08 -11.93
CA ASP A 152 -5.34 10.26 -13.11
C ASP A 152 -5.60 8.77 -12.85
N PHE A 153 -6.00 8.39 -11.62
CA PHE A 153 -6.12 6.99 -11.21
C PHE A 153 -7.05 6.20 -12.15
N GLU A 154 -8.27 6.68 -12.38
CA GLU A 154 -9.26 6.03 -13.25
C GLU A 154 -8.78 5.92 -14.71
N ARG A 155 -7.95 6.86 -15.15
CA ARG A 155 -7.37 6.87 -16.50
C ARG A 155 -6.19 5.92 -16.64
N GLU A 156 -5.36 5.83 -15.60
CA GLU A 156 -4.07 5.13 -15.64
C GLU A 156 -4.14 3.71 -15.10
N HIS A 157 -5.04 3.43 -14.16
CA HIS A 157 -5.17 2.12 -13.54
C HIS A 157 -5.68 1.12 -14.57
N LYS A 158 -4.96 0.00 -14.70
CA LYS A 158 -5.33 -1.09 -15.60
C LYS A 158 -5.83 -2.27 -14.78
N CYS A 159 -7.14 -2.52 -14.83
CA CYS A 159 -7.75 -3.68 -14.18
C CYS A 159 -7.09 -4.99 -14.62
N ASN A 160 -6.54 -5.71 -13.64
CA ASN A 160 -5.88 -7.00 -13.83
C ASN A 160 -6.80 -8.17 -13.48
N VAL A 161 -6.22 -9.38 -13.36
CA VAL A 161 -6.95 -10.62 -13.09
C VAL A 161 -7.78 -10.56 -11.80
N PHE A 162 -7.26 -9.90 -10.75
CA PHE A 162 -7.95 -9.76 -9.47
C PHE A 162 -9.11 -8.77 -9.58
N CYS A 163 -8.89 -7.58 -10.17
CA CYS A 163 -9.96 -6.58 -10.36
C CYS A 163 -11.15 -7.19 -11.11
N LYS A 164 -10.87 -7.96 -12.17
CA LYS A 164 -11.88 -8.64 -12.98
C LYS A 164 -12.61 -9.74 -12.21
N PHE A 165 -11.87 -10.60 -11.49
CA PHE A 165 -12.46 -11.70 -10.74
C PHE A 165 -13.39 -11.21 -9.61
N PHE A 166 -12.94 -10.20 -8.86
CA PHE A 166 -13.68 -9.59 -7.76
C PHE A 166 -14.70 -8.54 -8.21
N LYS A 167 -14.84 -8.33 -9.53
CA LYS A 167 -15.80 -7.37 -10.14
C LYS A 167 -15.69 -5.97 -9.52
N VAL A 168 -14.47 -5.49 -9.30
CA VAL A 168 -14.24 -4.11 -8.86
C VAL A 168 -14.73 -3.18 -9.99
N PRO A 169 -15.50 -2.12 -9.70
CA PRO A 169 -16.03 -1.22 -10.72
C PRO A 169 -14.94 -0.62 -11.60
N THR A 170 -15.25 -0.32 -12.86
CA THR A 170 -14.31 0.28 -13.84
C THR A 170 -14.73 1.69 -14.21
#